data_AF-A0A9D2CNJ3-F1
#
_entry.id   AF-A0A9D2CNJ3-F1
#
_cell.length_a   1.000
_cell.length_b   1.000
_cell.length_c   1.000
_cell.angle_alpha   90.00
_cell.angle_beta   90.00
_cell.angle_gamma   90.00
#
_symmetry.space_group_name_H-M   'P 1'
#
loop_
_entity.id
_entity.type
_entity.pdbx_description
1 polymer ?
#
loop_
_entity_poly.entity_id
_entity_poly.type
_entity_poly.pdbx_seq_one_letter_code
_entity_poly.pdbx_strand_id
1 'polypeptide(L)'
;MFSYIEIIGNDLQHPFMGFVDYEFKHNVFSMTLVRGMRRLSHIIIPLSEVTDIKVERIYGADRISFTYDSKEYVFINTGFGENDYLIDHVTKATHSNS
;
A
#
# COMPACT_ATOMS: atom_id res chain seq x y z
N MET A 1 8.77 1.19 6.91
CA MET A 1 9.20 1.62 5.56
C MET A 1 8.39 2.85 5.20
N PHE A 2 8.94 3.79 4.44
CA PHE A 2 8.30 5.10 4.26
C PHE A 2 8.11 5.43 2.79
N SER A 3 6.88 5.63 2.35
CA SER A 3 6.59 5.85 0.93
C SER A 3 5.47 6.85 0.70
N TYR A 4 5.28 7.25 -0.56
CA TYR A 4 4.14 8.04 -1.00
C TYR A 4 3.00 7.11 -1.41
N ILE A 5 1.80 7.42 -0.94
CA ILE A 5 0.59 6.63 -1.21
C ILE A 5 -0.54 7.52 -1.70
N GLU A 6 -1.29 7.00 -2.65
CA GLU A 6 -2.61 7.49 -3.03
C GLU A 6 -3.66 6.48 -2.61
N ILE A 7 -4.75 6.94 -1.99
CA ILE A 7 -5.90 6.09 -1.63
C ILE A 7 -7.12 6.65 -2.33
N ILE A 8 -7.71 5.82 -3.18
CA ILE A 8 -8.83 6.18 -4.05
C ILE A 8 -10.02 5.32 -3.65
N GLY A 9 -11.17 5.94 -3.43
CA GLY A 9 -12.40 5.24 -3.05
C GLY A 9 -13.62 6.07 -3.40
N ASN A 10 -14.71 5.42 -3.78
CA ASN A 10 -15.96 6.10 -4.13
C ASN A 10 -16.64 6.77 -2.93
N ASP A 11 -16.31 6.31 -1.72
CA ASP A 11 -16.78 6.86 -0.44
C ASP A 11 -15.95 8.07 0.03
N LEU A 12 -14.82 8.35 -0.64
CA LEU A 12 -13.97 9.49 -0.30
C LEU A 12 -14.42 10.74 -1.09
N GLN A 13 -14.60 11.87 -0.38
CA GLN A 13 -14.87 13.15 -1.04
C GLN A 13 -13.74 13.56 -1.99
N HIS A 14 -12.49 13.23 -1.64
CA HIS A 14 -11.30 13.39 -2.47
C HIS A 14 -10.31 12.25 -2.20
N PRO A 15 -9.52 11.81 -3.20
CA PRO A 15 -8.44 10.88 -2.97
C PRO A 15 -7.49 11.37 -1.87
N PHE A 16 -7.05 10.45 -1.00
CA PHE A 16 -5.94 10.75 -0.12
C PHE A 16 -4.65 10.71 -0.94
N MET A 17 -3.80 11.71 -0.76
CA MET A 17 -2.46 11.75 -1.33
C MET A 17 -1.51 12.27 -0.25
N GLY A 18 -0.43 11.53 -0.01
CA GLY A 18 0.52 11.87 1.04
C GLY A 18 1.52 10.77 1.31
N PHE A 19 2.12 10.83 2.49
CA PHE A 19 3.10 9.83 2.90
C PHE A 19 2.50 8.80 3.85
N VAL A 20 3.12 7.63 3.88
CA VAL A 20 2.76 6.51 4.74
C VAL A 20 4.01 5.89 5.32
N ASP A 21 3.98 5.64 6.63
CA ASP A 21 4.91 4.73 7.29
C ASP A 21 4.22 3.39 7.45
N TYR A 22 4.85 2.30 7.00
CA TYR A 22 4.24 0.99 6.95
C TYR A 22 5.17 -0.16 7.34
N GLU A 23 4.57 -1.26 7.79
CA GLU A 23 5.26 -2.50 8.08
C GLU A 23 4.38 -3.72 7.79
N PHE A 24 5.02 -4.85 7.46
CA PHE A 24 4.37 -6.15 7.39
C PHE A 24 4.75 -6.98 8.60
N LYS A 25 3.77 -7.42 9.38
CA LYS A 25 4.01 -8.27 10.57
C LYS A 25 2.84 -9.22 10.78
N HIS A 26 3.14 -10.49 11.08
CA HIS A 26 2.12 -11.51 11.40
C HIS A 26 0.97 -11.59 10.38
N ASN A 27 1.27 -11.56 9.08
CA ASN A 27 0.30 -11.58 7.98
C ASN A 27 -0.64 -10.36 7.91
N VAL A 28 -0.24 -9.26 8.52
CA VAL A 28 -0.97 -8.00 8.53
C VAL A 28 -0.08 -6.91 7.94
N PHE A 29 -0.70 -6.06 7.14
CA PHE A 29 -0.11 -4.84 6.63
C PHE A 29 -0.57 -3.65 7.49
N SER A 30 0.35 -3.09 8.26
CA SER A 30 0.08 -1.95 9.14
C SER A 30 0.62 -0.68 8.52
N MET A 31 -0.18 0.38 8.52
CA MET A 31 0.13 1.64 7.86
C MET A 31 -0.29 2.82 8.73
N THR A 32 0.54 3.86 8.79
CA THR A 32 0.20 5.14 9.39
C THR A 32 0.30 6.23 8.34
N LEU A 33 -0.84 6.80 7.97
CA LEU A 33 -0.91 7.95 7.08
C LEU A 33 -0.36 9.18 7.78
N VAL A 34 0.49 9.93 7.10
CA VAL A 34 1.13 11.12 7.64
C VAL A 34 1.02 12.30 6.67
N ARG A 35 0.94 13.51 7.22
CA ARG A 35 1.03 14.76 6.46
C ARG A 35 1.88 15.75 7.24
N GLY A 36 3.06 16.07 6.70
CA GLY A 36 4.11 16.75 7.46
C GLY A 36 4.52 15.91 8.67
N MET A 37 4.54 16.51 9.86
CA MET A 37 4.86 15.81 11.12
C MET A 37 3.64 15.20 11.83
N ARG A 38 2.45 15.29 11.25
CA ARG A 38 1.20 14.82 11.89
C ARG A 38 0.82 13.43 11.40
N ARG A 39 0.54 12.53 12.35
CA ARG A 39 -0.13 11.24 12.09
C ARG A 39 -1.62 11.52 11.89
N LEU A 40 -2.18 11.04 10.78
CA LEU A 40 -3.57 11.27 10.41
C LEU A 40 -4.45 10.09 10.76
N SER A 41 -4.05 8.90 10.34
CA SER A 41 -4.81 7.67 10.53
C SER A 41 -3.88 6.47 10.60
N HIS A 42 -4.27 5.48 11.39
CA HIS A 42 -3.63 4.19 11.43
C HIS A 42 -4.58 3.15 10.81
N ILE A 43 -4.07 2.42 9.82
CA ILE A 43 -4.82 1.44 9.03
C ILE A 43 -4.14 0.09 9.19
N ILE A 44 -4.94 -0.93 9.46
CA ILE A 44 -4.49 -2.31 9.61
C ILE A 44 -5.25 -3.13 8.58
N ILE A 45 -4.52 -3.73 7.64
CA ILE A 45 -5.07 -4.51 6.53
C ILE A 45 -4.63 -5.96 6.68
N PRO A 46 -5.54 -6.91 6.92
CA PRO A 46 -5.22 -8.33 6.83
C PRO A 46 -4.81 -8.65 5.40
N LEU A 47 -3.63 -9.27 5.21
CA LEU A 47 -3.13 -9.54 3.86
C LEU A 47 -4.04 -10.52 3.07
N SER A 48 -4.81 -11.34 3.78
CA SER A 48 -5.82 -12.23 3.20
C SER A 48 -7.00 -11.50 2.55
N GLU A 49 -7.20 -10.23 2.86
CA GLU A 49 -8.32 -9.41 2.34
C GLU A 49 -7.86 -8.49 1.21
N VAL A 50 -6.57 -8.51 0.86
CA VAL A 50 -6.01 -7.75 -0.26
C VAL A 50 -6.34 -8.46 -1.57
N THR A 51 -6.91 -7.71 -2.52
CA THR A 51 -7.23 -8.20 -3.88
C THR A 51 -6.63 -7.32 -4.97
N ASP A 52 -6.74 -7.76 -6.21
CA ASP A 52 -6.41 -6.96 -7.41
C ASP A 52 -5.02 -6.33 -7.40
N ILE A 53 -4.03 -7.07 -6.91
CA ILE A 53 -2.65 -6.62 -6.85
C ILE A 53 -2.11 -6.39 -8.27
N LYS A 54 -1.58 -5.19 -8.53
CA LYS A 54 -0.97 -4.81 -9.80
C LYS A 54 0.42 -4.22 -9.53
N VAL A 55 1.36 -4.61 -10.39
CA VAL A 55 2.71 -4.05 -10.41
C VAL A 55 2.96 -3.54 -11.81
N GLU A 56 3.17 -2.24 -11.94
CA GLU A 56 3.37 -1.57 -13.22
C GLU A 56 4.65 -0.74 -13.17
N ARG A 57 5.37 -0.66 -14.29
CA ARG A 57 6.51 0.25 -14.43
C ARG A 57 6.10 1.44 -15.29
N ILE A 58 6.00 2.61 -14.68
CA ILE A 58 5.55 3.85 -15.33
C ILE A 58 6.67 4.87 -15.24
N TYR A 59 7.13 5.38 -16.40
CA TYR A 59 8.21 6.37 -16.50
C TYR A 59 9.50 6.01 -15.73
N GLY A 60 9.82 4.71 -15.63
CA GLY A 60 11.01 4.23 -14.92
C GLY A 60 10.86 4.10 -13.40
N ALA A 61 9.68 4.40 -12.85
CA ALA A 61 9.33 4.10 -11.46
C ALA A 61 8.37 2.90 -11.41
N ASP A 62 8.55 2.06 -10.41
CA ASP A 62 7.62 0.98 -10.14
C ASP A 62 6.45 1.52 -9.32
N ARG A 63 5.24 1.12 -9.70
CA ARG A 63 3.96 1.44 -9.08
C ARG A 63 3.33 0.13 -8.66
N ILE A 64 2.92 0.06 -7.41
CA ILE A 64 2.20 -1.09 -6.88
C ILE A 64 0.83 -0.61 -6.45
N SER A 65 -0.23 -1.27 -6.89
CA SER A 65 -1.55 -1.06 -6.34
C SER A 65 -2.22 -2.33 -5.90
N PHE A 66 -3.12 -2.21 -4.96
CA PHE A 66 -4.00 -3.28 -4.51
C PHE A 66 -5.32 -2.70 -4.00
N THR A 67 -6.33 -3.56 -3.92
CA THR A 67 -7.65 -3.20 -3.41
C THR A 67 -7.85 -3.76 -2.00
N TYR A 68 -8.44 -2.96 -1.13
CA TYR A 68 -8.93 -3.37 0.19
C TYR A 68 -10.12 -2.50 0.57
N ASP A 69 -11.19 -3.09 1.15
CA ASP A 69 -12.38 -2.35 1.60
C ASP A 69 -12.95 -1.38 0.53
N SER A 70 -13.05 -1.87 -0.71
CA SER A 70 -13.48 -1.10 -1.90
C SER A 70 -12.66 0.17 -2.20
N LYS A 71 -11.44 0.27 -1.67
CA LYS A 71 -10.48 1.35 -1.91
C LYS A 71 -9.26 0.79 -2.63
N GLU A 72 -8.75 1.54 -3.60
CA GLU A 72 -7.48 1.27 -4.24
C GLU A 72 -6.36 2.00 -3.48
N TYR A 73 -5.33 1.26 -3.10
CA TYR A 73 -4.12 1.76 -2.45
C TYR A 73 -2.99 1.71 -3.46
N VAL A 74 -2.43 2.87 -3.80
CA VAL A 74 -1.43 3.02 -4.84
C VAL A 74 -0.14 3.55 -4.22
N PHE A 75 0.91 2.73 -4.23
CA PHE A 75 2.25 3.10 -3.80
C PHE A 75 3.04 3.59 -4.99
N ILE A 76 3.61 4.79 -4.86
CA ILE A 76 4.34 5.47 -5.93
C ILE A 76 5.77 5.67 -5.46
N ASN A 77 6.73 5.28 -6.32
CA ASN A 77 8.13 5.67 -6.17
C ASN A 77 8.73 5.24 -4.82
N THR A 78 8.49 3.98 -4.46
CA THR A 78 9.23 3.25 -3.43
C THR A 78 10.67 3.13 -3.89
N GLY A 79 11.65 3.46 -3.03
CA GLY A 79 13.07 3.23 -3.38
C GLY A 79 13.30 1.75 -3.74
N PHE A 80 14.35 1.44 -4.52
CA PHE A 80 14.58 0.09 -5.07
C PHE A 80 14.38 -1.05 -4.06
N GLY A 81 14.90 -0.93 -2.83
CA GLY A 81 14.73 -1.93 -1.78
C GLY A 81 13.36 -1.91 -1.08
N GLU A 82 12.65 -0.79 -1.08
CA GLU A 82 11.30 -0.71 -0.54
C GLU A 82 10.27 -1.33 -1.49
N ASN A 83 10.51 -1.21 -2.79
CA ASN A 83 9.65 -1.77 -3.82
C ASN A 83 9.65 -3.29 -3.78
N ASP A 84 10.84 -3.90 -3.78
CA ASP A 84 10.98 -5.36 -3.69
C ASP A 84 10.37 -5.89 -2.39
N TYR A 85 10.59 -5.20 -1.27
CA TYR A 85 9.97 -5.56 0.02
C TYR A 85 8.45 -5.52 -0.04
N LEU A 86 7.87 -4.48 -0.63
CA LEU A 86 6.42 -4.32 -0.78
C LEU A 86 5.82 -5.40 -1.70
N ILE A 87 6.44 -5.67 -2.87
CA ILE A 87 6.02 -6.70 -3.81
C ILE A 87 6.06 -8.07 -3.14
N ASP A 88 7.19 -8.42 -2.52
CA ASP A 88 7.38 -9.74 -1.91
C ASP A 88 6.32 -10.04 -0.87
N HIS A 89 5.96 -9.07 -0.02
CA HIS A 89 5.00 -9.31 1.06
C HIS A 89 3.56 -9.31 0.58
N VAL A 90 3.19 -8.40 -0.33
CA VAL A 90 1.82 -8.29 -0.85
C VAL A 90 1.50 -9.48 -1.77
N THR A 91 2.46 -9.95 -2.58
CA THR A 91 2.25 -11.10 -3.48
C THR A 91 2.36 -12.46 -2.79
N LYS A 92 3.26 -12.65 -1.80
CA LYS A 92 3.32 -13.92 -1.05
C LYS A 92 2.06 -14.21 -0.26
N ALA A 93 1.36 -13.17 0.18
CA ALA A 93 0.12 -13.33 0.93
C ALA A 93 -0.99 -14.02 0.13
N THR A 94 -1.04 -13.82 -1.19
CA THR A 94 -2.07 -14.45 -2.04
C THR A 94 -1.71 -15.89 -2.40
N HIS A 95 -0.42 -16.24 -2.44
CA HIS A 95 0.04 -17.61 -2.73
C HIS A 95 0.01 -18.57 -1.53
N SER A 96 -0.04 -18.05 -0.30
CA SER A 96 -0.02 -18.86 0.93
C SER A 96 -1.37 -19.51 1.27
N ASN A 97 -2.42 -19.24 0.47
CA ASN A 97 -3.75 -19.83 0.58
C ASN A 97 -4.05 -20.87 -0.52
N SER A 98 -3.03 -21.44 -1.15
CA SER A 98 -3.14 -22.45 -2.23
C SER A 98 -2.83 -23.86 -1.74
#